data_AF-X0V8V5-F1
#
_entry.id   AF-X0V8V5-F1
#
_cell.length_a   1.000
_cell.length_b   1.000
_cell.length_c   1.000
_cell.angle_alpha   90.00
_cell.angle_beta   90.00
_cell.angle_gamma   90.00
#
_symmetry.space_group_name_H-M   'P 1'
#
loop_
_entity.id
_entity.type
_entity.pdbx_description
1 polymer ?
#
loop_
_entity_poly.entity_id
_entity_poly.type
_entity_poly.pdbx_seq_one_letter_code
_entity_poly.pdbx_strand_id
1 'polypeptide(L)'
;SKAEAEQLMQRAERIITSVSPPDRISNRRDFYQCNWCDAKGICWGEESSGPALPIPSLSCRQCCHATPVIKNEWGDGGWWKCEKDGGEARKIDNCKCDNHLVLPGLLAFAEPTDFGVNEEGWNFIEFTSHIGRTDFVGIHDGPKWGHGNAAGCYSSAELTKLPASALTNEFLHGATELFGATVTDHGMDILQRYPEEDSRIIWKGPGDLLTEAWKTEYNENLLSLTPIARDIGADYSAVELEGGRVAIIYRKTVT
;
A
#
# COMPACT_ATOMS: atom_id res chain seq x y z
N SER A 1 -19.02 35.55 13.07
CA SER A 1 -18.46 36.91 13.19
C SER A 1 -17.34 37.10 12.16
N LYS A 2 -16.90 38.34 11.87
CA LYS A 2 -15.74 38.57 10.99
C LYS A 2 -14.47 37.86 11.49
N ALA A 3 -14.25 37.88 12.81
CA ALA A 3 -13.11 37.24 13.45
C ALA A 3 -13.13 35.70 13.29
N GLU A 4 -14.30 35.06 13.42
CA GLU A 4 -14.43 33.61 13.19
C GLU A 4 -14.14 33.24 11.74
N ALA A 5 -14.59 34.05 10.78
CA ALA A 5 -14.31 33.84 9.36
C ALA A 5 -12.80 33.93 9.08
N GLU A 6 -12.12 34.92 9.66
CA GLU A 6 -10.66 35.08 9.53
C GLU A 6 -9.89 33.88 10.12
N GLN A 7 -10.31 33.37 11.28
CA GLN A 7 -9.71 32.18 11.90
C GLN A 7 -9.86 30.92 11.03
N LEU A 8 -11.03 30.74 10.41
CA LEU A 8 -11.28 29.63 9.49
C LEU A 8 -10.42 29.75 8.23
N MET A 9 -10.28 30.95 7.67
CA MET A 9 -9.42 31.19 6.50
C MET A 9 -7.95 30.90 6.81
N GLN A 10 -7.44 31.36 7.96
CA GLN A 10 -6.08 31.06 8.40
C GLN A 10 -5.86 29.56 8.61
N ARG A 11 -6.86 28.85 9.14
CA ARG A 11 -6.79 27.39 9.29
C ARG A 11 -6.77 26.69 7.93
N ALA A 12 -7.63 27.12 7.00
CA ALA A 12 -7.67 26.57 5.66
C ALA A 12 -6.33 26.77 4.95
N GLU A 13 -5.76 27.98 5.01
CA GLU A 13 -4.44 28.29 4.45
C GLU A 13 -3.36 27.35 5.01
N ARG A 14 -3.26 27.20 6.34
CA ARG A 14 -2.30 26.26 6.95
C ARG A 14 -2.44 24.82 6.44
N ILE A 15 -3.68 24.35 6.26
CA ILE A 15 -3.94 22.98 5.78
C ILE A 15 -3.52 22.83 4.33
N ILE A 16 -3.93 23.75 3.45
CA ILE A 16 -3.67 23.63 2.01
C ILE A 16 -2.21 23.89 1.65
N THR A 17 -1.45 24.62 2.48
CA THR A 17 -0.02 24.86 2.27
C THR A 17 0.87 23.81 2.93
N SER A 18 0.31 22.85 3.65
CA SER A 18 1.11 21.85 4.38
C SER A 18 1.79 20.89 3.42
N VAL A 19 3.11 20.76 3.56
CA VAL A 19 3.94 19.78 2.81
C VAL A 19 4.23 18.51 3.61
N SER A 20 3.63 18.40 4.79
CA SER A 20 3.68 17.21 5.64
C SER A 20 2.28 16.90 6.15
N PRO A 21 1.96 15.62 6.46
CA PRO A 21 0.74 15.31 7.16
C PRO A 21 0.72 15.99 8.55
N PRO A 22 -0.48 16.31 9.09
CA PRO A 22 -0.59 16.91 10.41
C PRO A 22 -0.16 15.93 11.50
N ASP A 23 0.24 16.48 12.64
CA ASP A 23 0.57 15.68 13.83
C ASP A 23 -0.62 14.82 14.27
N ARG A 24 -0.31 13.67 14.87
CA ARG A 24 -1.31 12.79 15.46
C ARG A 24 -2.00 13.49 16.62
N ILE A 25 -3.30 13.25 16.76
CA ILE A 25 -4.07 13.72 17.92
C ILE A 25 -3.66 13.04 19.24
N SER A 26 -2.95 11.90 19.16
CA SER A 26 -2.49 11.11 20.30
C SER A 26 -1.34 10.20 19.89
N ASN A 27 -0.51 9.83 20.86
CA ASN A 27 0.56 8.83 20.69
C ASN A 27 0.06 7.39 20.87
N ARG A 28 -1.23 7.16 21.06
CA ARG A 28 -1.82 5.82 21.18
C ARG A 28 -2.85 5.55 20.09
N ARG A 29 -2.70 4.41 19.39
CA ARG A 29 -3.63 3.96 18.33
C ARG A 29 -5.05 3.71 18.84
N ASP A 30 -5.18 3.30 20.10
CA ASP A 30 -6.44 2.96 20.77
C ASP A 30 -7.16 4.16 21.41
N PHE A 31 -6.61 5.37 21.29
CA PHE A 31 -7.22 6.56 21.86
C PHE A 31 -8.63 6.77 21.30
N TYR A 32 -9.59 7.11 22.18
CA TYR A 32 -11.01 7.05 21.83
C TYR A 32 -11.38 7.86 20.59
N GLN A 33 -10.76 9.03 20.36
CA GLN A 33 -11.00 9.84 19.16
C GLN A 33 -10.42 9.21 17.89
N CYS A 34 -9.34 8.43 17.99
CA CYS A 34 -8.79 7.69 16.86
C CYS A 34 -9.77 6.62 16.36
N ASN A 35 -10.60 6.04 17.24
CA ASN A 35 -11.58 5.02 16.85
C ASN A 35 -12.74 5.56 15.99
N TRP A 36 -12.90 6.87 15.92
CA TRP A 36 -13.95 7.57 15.17
C TRP A 36 -13.37 8.39 14.01
N CYS A 37 -12.08 8.21 13.71
CA CYS A 37 -11.37 8.94 12.67
C CYS A 37 -11.30 8.11 11.39
N ASP A 38 -11.90 8.59 10.30
CA ASP A 38 -11.88 7.90 9.00
C ASP A 38 -10.45 7.75 8.44
N ALA A 39 -9.54 8.63 8.84
CA ALA A 39 -8.13 8.59 8.45
C ALA A 39 -7.28 7.68 9.35
N LYS A 40 -7.86 6.86 10.24
CA LYS A 40 -7.10 6.01 11.19
C LYS A 40 -6.14 5.06 10.45
N GLY A 41 -6.57 4.44 9.36
CA GLY A 41 -5.73 3.54 8.54
C GLY A 41 -4.55 4.27 7.88
N ILE A 42 -4.77 5.46 7.32
CA ILE A 42 -3.68 6.30 6.78
C ILE A 42 -2.73 6.75 7.89
N CYS A 43 -3.29 7.21 9.00
CA CYS A 43 -2.54 7.75 10.12
C CYS A 43 -1.67 6.66 10.74
N TRP A 44 -2.24 5.54 11.17
CA TRP A 44 -1.54 4.48 11.92
C TRP A 44 -0.95 3.37 11.04
N GLY A 45 -1.15 3.45 9.72
CA GLY A 45 -0.97 2.31 8.83
C GLY A 45 -2.17 1.34 8.92
N GLU A 46 -2.25 0.48 7.91
CA GLU A 46 -3.11 -0.69 7.98
C GLU A 46 -2.51 -1.74 8.92
N GLU A 47 -3.34 -2.67 9.37
CA GLU A 47 -2.85 -3.82 10.13
C GLU A 47 -1.92 -4.68 9.26
N SER A 48 -1.23 -5.65 9.87
CA SER A 48 -0.03 -6.32 9.34
C SER A 48 -0.11 -6.87 7.90
N SER A 49 -1.31 -7.04 7.35
CA SER A 49 -1.58 -7.56 6.01
C SER A 49 -2.01 -6.51 4.97
N GLY A 50 -2.31 -5.27 5.38
CA GLY A 50 -2.72 -4.21 4.46
C GLY A 50 -1.53 -3.46 3.84
N PRO A 51 -1.77 -2.62 2.82
CA PRO A 51 -0.71 -1.95 2.07
C PRO A 51 0.09 -0.99 2.96
N ALA A 52 1.40 -0.90 2.68
CA ALA A 52 2.34 -0.02 3.34
C ALA A 52 1.93 1.46 3.22
N LEU A 53 1.32 1.83 2.09
CA LEU A 53 0.74 3.14 1.83
C LEU A 53 -0.78 3.00 1.58
N PRO A 54 -1.62 3.07 2.62
CA PRO A 54 -3.05 2.80 2.51
C PRO A 54 -3.83 4.05 2.08
N ILE A 55 -3.51 4.56 0.89
CA ILE A 55 -4.22 5.70 0.28
C ILE A 55 -5.13 5.20 -0.86
N PRO A 56 -6.32 5.82 -1.03
CA PRO A 56 -7.29 5.38 -2.05
C PRO A 56 -6.83 5.71 -3.48
N SER A 57 -6.01 6.76 -3.64
CA SER A 57 -5.49 7.18 -4.94
C SER A 57 -4.15 7.89 -4.78
N LEU A 58 -3.24 7.59 -5.70
CA LEU A 58 -1.95 8.27 -5.84
C LEU A 58 -2.08 9.52 -6.71
N SER A 59 -1.50 10.61 -6.25
CA SER A 59 -1.35 11.85 -7.00
C SER A 59 -0.05 12.53 -6.62
N CYS A 60 0.48 13.38 -7.51
CA CYS A 60 1.65 14.19 -7.18
C CYS A 60 1.44 15.16 -5.99
N ARG A 61 0.23 15.33 -5.45
CA ARG A 61 0.00 16.11 -4.22
C ARG A 61 0.56 15.44 -2.96
N GLN A 62 0.83 14.13 -3.05
CA GLN A 62 1.45 13.34 -1.98
C GLN A 62 2.96 13.20 -2.19
N CYS A 63 3.56 13.99 -3.08
CA CYS A 63 4.97 13.88 -3.45
C CYS A 63 5.86 14.88 -2.69
N CYS A 64 7.06 14.47 -2.29
CA CYS A 64 8.09 15.34 -1.69
C CYS A 64 8.54 16.47 -2.61
N HIS A 65 8.39 16.30 -3.93
CA HIS A 65 8.79 17.29 -4.92
C HIS A 65 7.68 18.31 -5.22
N ALA A 66 6.48 18.11 -4.67
CA ALA A 66 5.32 18.93 -5.00
C ALA A 66 5.01 19.92 -3.88
N THR A 67 4.83 21.18 -4.27
CA THR A 67 4.52 22.27 -3.35
C THR A 67 3.25 22.98 -3.81
N PRO A 68 2.28 23.24 -2.92
CA PRO A 68 1.07 23.98 -3.26
C PRO A 68 1.39 25.45 -3.59
N VAL A 69 0.64 26.02 -4.52
CA VAL A 69 0.77 27.42 -4.97
C VAL A 69 -0.57 28.12 -4.76
N ILE A 70 -0.64 28.97 -3.75
CA ILE A 70 -1.89 29.66 -3.37
C ILE A 70 -2.36 30.63 -4.45
N LYS A 71 -1.41 31.36 -5.04
CA LYS A 71 -1.68 32.37 -6.05
C LYS A 71 -0.57 32.39 -7.09
N ASN A 72 -0.95 32.43 -8.35
CA ASN A 72 -0.06 32.62 -9.48
C ASN A 72 -0.70 33.61 -10.48
N GLU A 73 -0.09 33.77 -11.64
CA GLU A 73 -0.57 34.65 -12.71
C GLU A 73 -1.97 34.31 -13.25
N TRP A 74 -2.45 33.08 -13.03
CA TRP A 74 -3.80 32.63 -13.38
C TRP A 74 -4.82 32.80 -12.24
N GLY A 75 -4.41 33.38 -11.11
CA GLY A 75 -5.26 33.68 -9.95
C GLY A 75 -5.23 32.61 -8.85
N ASP A 76 -6.19 32.70 -7.94
CA ASP A 76 -6.32 31.78 -6.81
C ASP A 76 -6.87 30.43 -7.29
N GLY A 77 -6.33 29.31 -6.78
CA GLY A 77 -6.77 27.98 -7.17
C GLY A 77 -5.96 26.83 -6.56
N GLY A 78 -6.37 25.59 -6.81
CA GLY A 78 -5.66 24.38 -6.37
C GLY A 78 -4.43 24.05 -7.21
N TRP A 79 -3.51 25.01 -7.33
CA TRP A 79 -2.30 24.88 -8.13
C TRP A 79 -1.17 24.24 -7.33
N TRP A 80 -0.32 23.50 -8.02
CA TRP A 80 0.84 22.83 -7.45
C TRP A 80 2.01 22.93 -8.43
N LYS A 81 3.22 23.09 -7.91
CA LYS A 81 4.45 23.03 -8.69
C LYS A 81 5.24 21.79 -8.32
N CYS A 82 5.89 21.16 -9.29
CA CYS A 82 6.78 20.02 -9.08
C CYS A 82 8.22 20.42 -9.42
N GLU A 83 9.15 20.31 -8.48
CA GLU A 83 10.55 20.70 -8.69
C GLU A 83 11.28 19.79 -9.69
N LYS A 84 10.79 18.55 -9.90
CA LYS A 84 11.34 17.63 -10.91
C LYS A 84 10.84 17.87 -12.32
N ASP A 85 9.79 18.67 -12.50
CA ASP A 85 9.14 18.92 -13.80
C ASP A 85 9.15 20.41 -14.14
N GLY A 86 10.31 21.05 -13.94
CA GLY A 86 10.54 22.46 -14.30
C GLY A 86 9.92 23.50 -13.35
N GLY A 87 9.16 23.08 -12.33
CA GLY A 87 8.65 23.99 -11.29
C GLY A 87 7.46 24.87 -11.70
N GLU A 88 6.88 24.64 -12.88
CA GLU A 88 5.70 25.38 -13.32
C GLU A 88 4.46 24.97 -12.52
N ALA A 89 3.67 25.97 -12.11
CA ALA A 89 2.45 25.74 -11.35
C ALA A 89 1.34 25.24 -12.27
N ARG A 90 0.79 24.06 -11.98
CA ARG A 90 -0.31 23.46 -12.74
C ARG A 90 -1.35 22.84 -11.82
N LYS A 91 -2.53 22.57 -12.37
CA LYS A 91 -3.49 21.69 -11.69
C LYS A 91 -2.97 20.26 -11.83
N ILE A 92 -2.68 19.64 -10.70
CA ILE A 92 -2.32 18.23 -10.65
C ILE A 92 -3.61 17.42 -10.65
N ASP A 93 -3.70 16.48 -11.58
CA ASP A 93 -4.74 15.47 -11.68
C ASP A 93 -4.57 14.38 -10.61
N ASN A 94 -5.47 13.41 -10.58
CA ASN A 94 -5.39 12.28 -9.65
C ASN A 94 -4.43 11.19 -10.19
N CYS A 95 -3.29 11.59 -10.75
CA CYS A 95 -2.23 10.67 -11.18
C CYS A 95 -0.86 11.09 -10.63
N LYS A 96 0.04 10.12 -10.53
CA LYS A 96 1.45 10.34 -10.16
C LYS A 96 2.32 10.43 -11.40
N CYS A 97 3.43 11.16 -11.31
CA CYS A 97 4.50 11.10 -12.31
C CYS A 97 5.49 9.96 -12.02
N ASP A 98 6.48 9.79 -12.88
CA ASP A 98 7.52 8.77 -12.72
C ASP A 98 8.58 9.17 -11.68
N ASN A 99 8.75 10.46 -11.39
CA ASN A 99 9.65 10.94 -10.34
C ASN A 99 8.97 10.99 -8.95
N HIS A 100 7.86 10.29 -8.77
CA HIS A 100 7.05 10.43 -7.55
C HIS A 100 7.70 9.77 -6.34
N LEU A 101 7.96 10.56 -5.30
CA LEU A 101 8.40 10.09 -3.98
C LEU A 101 7.35 10.49 -2.95
N VAL A 102 6.70 9.51 -2.32
CA VAL A 102 5.65 9.78 -1.33
C VAL A 102 6.23 10.52 -0.12
N LEU A 103 5.45 11.44 0.44
CA LEU A 103 5.78 12.12 1.69
C LEU A 103 6.11 11.10 2.80
N PRO A 104 7.31 11.16 3.42
CA PRO A 104 7.72 10.19 4.43
C PRO A 104 6.73 10.02 5.58
N GLY A 105 6.10 11.12 6.02
CA GLY A 105 5.11 11.08 7.10
C GLY A 105 3.83 10.27 6.80
N LEU A 106 3.62 9.83 5.55
CA LEU A 106 2.53 8.91 5.19
C LEU A 106 2.87 7.43 5.46
N LEU A 107 4.12 7.11 5.82
CA LEU A 107 4.60 5.77 6.10
C LEU A 107 4.80 5.57 7.60
N ALA A 108 3.74 5.23 8.32
CA ALA A 108 3.74 5.18 9.78
C ALA A 108 4.70 4.15 10.42
N PHE A 109 5.23 3.21 9.64
CA PHE A 109 6.06 2.10 10.11
C PHE A 109 7.57 2.30 9.88
N ALA A 110 7.97 3.41 9.24
CA ALA A 110 9.36 3.65 8.88
C ALA A 110 9.69 5.15 8.90
N GLU A 111 10.96 5.46 9.11
CA GLU A 111 11.47 6.83 9.09
C GLU A 111 12.52 6.97 7.99
N PRO A 112 12.59 8.12 7.29
CA PRO A 112 13.60 8.35 6.28
C PRO A 112 14.98 8.48 6.95
N THR A 113 15.97 7.77 6.44
CA THR A 113 17.34 7.76 6.98
C THR A 113 18.38 8.31 6.02
N ASP A 114 18.12 8.23 4.71
CA ASP A 114 19.00 8.81 3.69
C ASP A 114 18.18 9.22 2.46
N PHE A 115 18.77 10.03 1.58
CA PHE A 115 18.20 10.42 0.30
C PHE A 115 19.31 10.65 -0.71
N GLY A 116 19.02 10.34 -1.97
CA GLY A 116 20.04 10.44 -3.00
C GLY A 116 19.50 10.50 -4.40
N VAL A 117 20.45 10.56 -5.33
CA VAL A 117 20.23 10.43 -6.77
C VAL A 117 21.17 9.33 -7.25
N ASN A 118 20.64 8.30 -7.92
CA ASN A 118 21.47 7.23 -8.48
C ASN A 118 22.18 7.69 -9.76
N GLU A 119 23.02 6.84 -10.34
CA GLU A 119 23.78 7.13 -11.57
C GLU A 119 22.89 7.42 -12.78
N GLU A 120 21.64 6.94 -12.77
CA GLU A 120 20.64 7.15 -13.82
C GLU A 120 19.82 8.44 -13.63
N GLY A 121 20.07 9.20 -12.54
CA GLY A 121 19.37 10.45 -12.25
C GLY A 121 18.04 10.29 -11.50
N TRP A 122 17.71 9.08 -11.05
CA TRP A 122 16.53 8.81 -10.23
C TRP A 122 16.77 9.24 -8.79
N ASN A 123 15.85 10.07 -8.28
CA ASN A 123 15.82 10.36 -6.85
C ASN A 123 15.25 9.17 -6.07
N PHE A 124 15.77 8.94 -4.88
CA PHE A 124 15.26 7.94 -3.96
C PHE A 124 15.35 8.42 -2.51
N ILE A 125 14.59 7.77 -1.63
CA ILE A 125 14.65 7.93 -0.18
C ILE A 125 14.93 6.56 0.42
N GLU A 126 15.95 6.45 1.26
CA GLU A 126 16.17 5.26 2.09
C GLU A 126 15.34 5.39 3.37
N PHE A 127 14.64 4.32 3.73
CA PHE A 127 13.85 4.22 4.95
C PHE A 127 14.39 3.12 5.87
N THR A 128 14.34 3.37 7.16
CA THR A 128 14.52 2.33 8.19
C THR A 128 13.18 1.97 8.81
N SER A 129 12.82 0.69 8.73
CA SER A 129 11.58 0.14 9.28
C SER A 129 11.65 -0.08 10.80
N HIS A 130 10.52 0.09 11.48
CA HIS A 130 10.32 -0.26 12.88
C HIS A 130 9.65 -1.62 13.06
N ILE A 131 9.25 -2.27 11.97
CA ILE A 131 8.53 -3.56 12.01
C ILE A 131 9.45 -4.63 12.62
N GLY A 132 8.88 -5.41 13.53
CA GLY A 132 9.58 -6.50 14.21
C GLY A 132 10.47 -6.06 15.38
N ARG A 133 10.51 -4.76 15.72
CA ARG A 133 11.22 -4.30 16.92
C ARG A 133 10.36 -4.45 18.17
N THR A 134 10.93 -5.06 19.19
CA THR A 134 10.33 -5.18 20.53
C THR A 134 10.98 -4.25 21.55
N ASP A 135 12.09 -3.61 21.19
CA ASP A 135 12.93 -2.78 22.04
C ASP A 135 13.05 -1.34 21.51
N PHE A 136 13.07 -0.39 22.45
CA PHE A 136 13.18 1.05 22.22
C PHE A 136 14.62 1.50 21.84
N VAL A 137 15.46 0.62 21.30
CA VAL A 137 16.84 0.97 20.94
C VAL A 137 16.85 1.54 19.53
N GLY A 138 17.07 2.85 19.46
CA GLY A 138 17.50 3.63 18.29
C GLY A 138 16.82 3.31 16.96
N ILE A 139 15.88 4.17 16.52
CA ILE A 139 15.18 4.12 15.22
C ILE A 139 16.07 3.80 13.99
N HIS A 140 17.39 3.98 14.06
CA HIS A 140 18.34 3.76 12.98
C HIS A 140 18.76 2.29 12.71
N ASP A 141 18.57 1.35 13.64
CA ASP A 141 19.13 -0.02 13.52
C ASP A 141 18.20 -1.08 12.90
N GLY A 142 17.25 -0.66 12.07
CA GLY A 142 16.18 -1.53 11.57
C GLY A 142 16.44 -1.98 10.15
N PRO A 143 15.62 -2.90 9.62
CA PRO A 143 15.71 -3.27 8.22
C PRO A 143 15.51 -2.04 7.32
N LYS A 144 16.43 -1.88 6.37
CA LYS A 144 16.44 -0.76 5.43
C LYS A 144 15.80 -1.13 4.11
N TRP A 145 15.21 -0.17 3.44
CA TRP A 145 14.62 -0.33 2.11
C TRP A 145 14.59 1.01 1.37
N GLY A 146 14.64 0.96 0.03
CA GLY A 146 14.60 2.16 -0.81
C GLY A 146 13.21 2.46 -1.35
N HIS A 147 12.85 3.74 -1.41
CA HIS A 147 11.65 4.24 -2.06
C HIS A 147 12.00 5.11 -3.28
N GLY A 148 11.41 4.81 -4.42
CA GLY A 148 11.60 5.52 -5.68
C GLY A 148 11.51 4.57 -6.87
N ASN A 149 11.77 5.09 -8.07
CA ASN A 149 11.82 4.29 -9.30
C ASN A 149 13.26 3.85 -9.67
N ALA A 150 14.23 4.09 -8.79
CA ALA A 150 15.60 3.59 -8.95
C ALA A 150 15.65 2.06 -8.76
N ALA A 151 16.64 1.40 -9.36
CA ALA A 151 16.92 -0.01 -9.09
C ALA A 151 17.11 -0.26 -7.57
N GLY A 152 16.58 -1.38 -7.07
CA GLY A 152 16.59 -1.71 -5.64
C GLY A 152 15.57 -0.93 -4.78
N CYS A 153 14.76 -0.05 -5.37
CA CYS A 153 13.72 0.71 -4.67
C CYS A 153 12.31 0.26 -5.04
N TYR A 154 11.35 0.54 -4.15
CA TYR A 154 9.93 0.34 -4.39
C TYR A 154 9.26 1.66 -4.79
N SER A 155 8.52 1.64 -5.90
CA SER A 155 7.75 2.78 -6.39
C SER A 155 6.54 3.08 -5.51
N SER A 156 5.97 4.29 -5.61
CA SER A 156 4.77 4.61 -4.82
C SER A 156 3.57 3.73 -5.17
N ALA A 157 3.52 3.19 -6.40
CA ALA A 157 2.49 2.24 -6.80
C ALA A 157 2.64 0.89 -6.10
N GLU A 158 3.86 0.42 -5.88
CA GLU A 158 4.13 -0.81 -5.13
C GLU A 158 3.79 -0.66 -3.65
N LEU A 159 4.06 0.51 -3.06
CA LEU A 159 3.70 0.79 -1.66
C LEU A 159 2.18 0.72 -1.42
N THR A 160 1.35 1.00 -2.43
CA THR A 160 -0.12 0.85 -2.32
C THR A 160 -0.62 -0.59 -2.40
N LYS A 161 0.28 -1.56 -2.63
CA LYS A 161 -0.05 -2.98 -2.83
C LYS A 161 0.62 -3.85 -1.78
N LEU A 162 1.92 -3.66 -1.58
CA LEU A 162 2.73 -4.46 -0.68
C LEU A 162 2.43 -4.11 0.78
N PRO A 163 2.32 -5.11 1.67
CA PRO A 163 2.34 -4.85 3.08
C PRO A 163 3.73 -4.40 3.52
N ALA A 164 3.76 -3.65 4.61
CA ALA A 164 4.99 -3.05 5.09
C ALA A 164 6.08 -4.08 5.44
N SER A 165 5.67 -5.29 5.86
CA SER A 165 6.58 -6.43 6.12
C SER A 165 7.27 -6.98 4.87
N ALA A 166 6.68 -6.82 3.69
CA ALA A 166 7.26 -7.29 2.43
C ALA A 166 8.41 -6.41 1.94
N LEU A 167 8.39 -5.11 2.29
CA LEU A 167 9.43 -4.16 1.87
C LEU A 167 10.82 -4.50 2.45
N THR A 168 10.83 -5.19 3.60
CA THR A 168 12.04 -5.60 4.31
C THR A 168 12.38 -7.07 4.06
N ASN A 169 11.69 -7.75 3.16
CA ASN A 169 11.95 -9.15 2.83
C ASN A 169 13.20 -9.24 1.94
N GLU A 170 14.22 -9.98 2.40
CA GLU A 170 15.51 -10.10 1.70
C GLU A 170 15.39 -10.67 0.27
N PHE A 171 14.45 -11.61 0.05
CA PHE A 171 14.23 -12.18 -1.27
C PHE A 171 13.62 -11.16 -2.24
N LEU A 172 12.61 -10.40 -1.80
CA LEU A 172 12.02 -9.34 -2.61
C LEU A 172 13.04 -8.24 -2.88
N HIS A 173 13.80 -7.82 -1.86
CA HIS A 173 14.84 -6.82 -2.02
C HIS A 173 15.90 -7.26 -3.03
N GLY A 174 16.41 -8.49 -2.92
CA GLY A 174 17.37 -9.05 -3.86
C GLY A 174 16.79 -9.18 -5.28
N ALA A 175 15.50 -9.50 -5.43
CA ALA A 175 14.85 -9.54 -6.73
C ALA A 175 14.75 -8.15 -7.39
N THR A 176 14.37 -7.13 -6.62
CA THR A 176 14.31 -5.73 -7.09
C THR A 176 15.70 -5.19 -7.43
N GLU A 177 16.71 -5.49 -6.61
CA GLU A 177 18.09 -5.01 -6.80
C GLU A 177 18.79 -5.71 -7.96
N LEU A 178 18.78 -7.04 -8.01
CA LEU A 178 19.57 -7.82 -8.98
C LEU A 178 18.91 -7.91 -10.36
N PHE A 179 17.57 -7.90 -10.40
CA PHE A 179 16.82 -8.15 -11.64
C PHE A 179 15.93 -6.98 -12.06
N GLY A 180 15.89 -5.88 -11.29
CA GLY A 180 14.97 -4.76 -11.56
C GLY A 180 13.51 -5.18 -11.51
N ALA A 181 13.19 -6.20 -10.71
CA ALA A 181 11.82 -6.71 -10.58
C ALA A 181 10.89 -5.63 -10.01
N THR A 182 9.63 -5.62 -10.45
CA THR A 182 8.60 -4.72 -9.95
C THR A 182 7.39 -5.52 -9.48
N VAL A 183 6.81 -5.10 -8.35
CA VAL A 183 5.62 -5.75 -7.80
C VAL A 183 4.37 -5.23 -8.50
N THR A 184 3.72 -6.12 -9.23
CA THR A 184 2.49 -5.81 -9.95
C THR A 184 1.25 -6.00 -9.08
N ASP A 185 1.27 -6.94 -8.14
CA ASP A 185 0.20 -7.21 -7.19
C ASP A 185 0.73 -7.90 -5.92
N HIS A 186 -0.01 -7.81 -4.82
CA HIS A 186 0.22 -8.57 -3.59
C HIS A 186 -1.10 -9.18 -3.12
N GLY A 187 -1.30 -10.45 -3.48
CA GLY A 187 -2.38 -11.26 -2.90
C GLY A 187 -1.91 -11.92 -1.62
N MET A 188 -2.74 -11.89 -0.57
CA MET A 188 -2.68 -13.01 0.39
C MET A 188 -3.06 -14.26 -0.39
N ASP A 189 -2.25 -15.31 -0.30
CA ASP A 189 -2.55 -16.61 -0.89
C ASP A 189 -4.00 -16.99 -0.56
N ILE A 190 -4.76 -17.51 -1.54
CA ILE A 190 -6.15 -17.94 -1.29
C ILE A 190 -6.21 -18.91 -0.10
N LEU A 191 -5.19 -19.74 0.10
CA LEU A 191 -5.04 -20.64 1.25
C LEU A 191 -4.89 -19.91 2.58
N GLN A 192 -4.24 -18.74 2.59
CA GLN A 192 -4.12 -17.91 3.80
C GLN A 192 -5.42 -17.16 4.13
N ARG A 193 -6.22 -16.82 3.11
CA ARG A 193 -7.56 -16.23 3.31
C ARG A 193 -8.56 -17.25 3.86
N TYR A 194 -8.39 -18.52 3.51
CA TYR A 194 -9.27 -19.63 3.87
C TYR A 194 -8.49 -20.76 4.55
N PRO A 195 -7.95 -20.54 5.76
CA PRO A 195 -7.21 -21.57 6.47
C PRO A 195 -8.13 -22.76 6.82
N GLU A 196 -7.60 -23.99 6.80
CA GLU A 196 -8.40 -25.22 6.95
C GLU A 196 -9.11 -25.28 8.32
N GLU A 197 -8.51 -24.70 9.37
CA GLU A 197 -9.07 -24.61 10.72
C GLU A 197 -10.31 -23.73 10.84
N ASP A 198 -10.42 -22.68 10.02
CA ASP A 198 -11.55 -21.74 10.03
C ASP A 198 -12.50 -21.95 8.85
N SER A 199 -12.23 -22.96 8.02
CA SER A 199 -12.99 -23.25 6.79
C SER A 199 -13.80 -24.54 6.91
N ARG A 200 -15.06 -24.49 6.46
CA ARG A 200 -15.87 -25.70 6.34
C ARG A 200 -15.46 -26.50 5.11
N ILE A 201 -14.86 -27.67 5.32
CA ILE A 201 -14.53 -28.60 4.24
C ILE A 201 -15.80 -29.30 3.76
N ILE A 202 -16.18 -29.03 2.51
CA ILE A 202 -17.33 -29.69 1.86
C ILE A 202 -16.92 -31.00 1.22
N TRP A 203 -15.72 -31.04 0.67
CA TRP A 203 -15.21 -32.20 -0.03
C TRP A 203 -13.67 -32.21 -0.04
N LYS A 204 -13.08 -33.41 0.04
CA LYS A 204 -11.64 -33.66 -0.08
C LYS A 204 -11.44 -35.01 -0.80
N GLY A 205 -10.81 -35.03 -1.97
CA GLY A 205 -10.65 -36.25 -2.77
C GLY A 205 -10.07 -36.04 -4.18
N PRO A 206 -10.37 -36.93 -5.14
CA PRO A 206 -10.00 -36.80 -6.56
C PRO A 206 -10.69 -35.61 -7.26
N GLY A 207 -9.91 -34.68 -7.85
CA GLY A 207 -10.44 -33.41 -8.38
C GLY A 207 -11.56 -33.53 -9.42
N ASP A 208 -11.63 -34.64 -10.15
CA ASP A 208 -12.68 -34.97 -11.11
C ASP A 208 -14.06 -35.19 -10.46
N LEU A 209 -14.12 -35.50 -9.15
CA LEU A 209 -15.36 -35.70 -8.40
C LEU A 209 -15.86 -34.43 -7.69
N LEU A 210 -15.08 -33.33 -7.71
CA LEU A 210 -15.39 -32.09 -7.00
C LEU A 210 -16.76 -31.51 -7.39
N THR A 211 -17.04 -31.42 -8.68
CA THR A 211 -18.28 -30.81 -9.20
C THR A 211 -19.51 -31.62 -8.80
N GLU A 212 -19.42 -32.95 -8.79
CA GLU A 212 -20.51 -33.84 -8.37
C GLU A 212 -20.77 -33.76 -6.86
N ALA A 213 -19.70 -33.73 -6.06
CA ALA A 213 -19.80 -33.55 -4.63
C ALA A 213 -20.45 -32.20 -4.27
N TRP A 214 -20.04 -31.12 -4.95
CA TRP A 214 -20.64 -29.80 -4.76
C TRP A 214 -22.13 -29.79 -5.07
N LYS A 215 -22.51 -30.37 -6.22
CA LYS A 215 -23.91 -30.47 -6.63
C LYS A 215 -24.75 -31.27 -5.63
N THR A 216 -24.17 -32.29 -5.01
CA THR A 216 -24.85 -33.12 -4.01
C THR A 216 -25.12 -32.34 -2.72
N GLU A 217 -24.15 -31.56 -2.24
CA GLU A 217 -24.29 -30.80 -0.99
C GLU A 217 -25.21 -29.57 -1.15
N TYR A 218 -25.05 -28.81 -2.24
CA TYR A 218 -25.69 -27.50 -2.38
C TYR A 218 -26.76 -27.43 -3.46
N ASN A 219 -26.96 -28.49 -4.25
CA ASN A 219 -27.85 -28.49 -5.41
C ASN A 219 -27.54 -27.35 -6.42
N GLU A 220 -26.27 -26.96 -6.51
CA GLU A 220 -25.75 -25.93 -7.40
C GLU A 220 -24.68 -26.48 -8.35
N ASN A 221 -24.46 -25.81 -9.48
CA ASN A 221 -23.33 -26.12 -10.36
C ASN A 221 -22.13 -25.25 -9.98
N LEU A 222 -21.07 -25.86 -9.46
CA LEU A 222 -19.84 -25.16 -9.06
C LEU A 222 -19.26 -24.32 -10.20
N LEU A 223 -19.32 -24.83 -11.44
CA LEU A 223 -18.73 -24.17 -12.62
C LEU A 223 -19.55 -22.98 -13.12
N SER A 224 -20.77 -22.77 -12.62
CA SER A 224 -21.56 -21.58 -12.94
C SER A 224 -21.33 -20.42 -11.96
N LEU A 225 -20.60 -20.63 -10.87
CA LEU A 225 -20.28 -19.58 -9.91
C LEU A 225 -19.25 -18.61 -10.46
N THR A 226 -19.40 -17.33 -10.15
CA THR A 226 -18.50 -16.28 -10.62
C THR A 226 -17.16 -16.31 -9.87
N PRO A 227 -16.01 -16.44 -10.56
CA PRO A 227 -14.69 -16.33 -9.93
C PRO A 227 -14.40 -14.89 -9.47
N ILE A 228 -13.97 -14.75 -8.22
CA ILE A 228 -13.50 -13.49 -7.62
C ILE A 228 -11.99 -13.38 -7.71
N ALA A 229 -11.26 -14.44 -7.36
CA ALA A 229 -9.81 -14.47 -7.38
C ALA A 229 -9.29 -15.85 -7.81
N ARG A 230 -8.06 -15.88 -8.32
CA ARG A 230 -7.35 -17.11 -8.68
C ARG A 230 -5.95 -17.08 -8.13
N ASP A 231 -5.46 -18.24 -7.73
CA ASP A 231 -4.11 -18.42 -7.24
C ASP A 231 -3.50 -19.70 -7.84
N ILE A 232 -2.24 -19.63 -8.22
CA ILE A 232 -1.55 -20.73 -8.90
C ILE A 232 -0.19 -20.91 -8.21
N GLY A 233 -0.20 -21.73 -7.15
CA GLY A 233 1.03 -22.17 -6.49
C GLY A 233 1.82 -23.18 -7.31
N ALA A 234 2.98 -23.59 -6.80
CA ALA A 234 3.83 -24.61 -7.42
C ALA A 234 3.14 -25.99 -7.45
N ASP A 235 2.43 -26.32 -6.38
CA ASP A 235 1.80 -27.61 -6.09
C ASP A 235 0.28 -27.55 -6.07
N TYR A 236 -0.34 -26.39 -6.33
CA TYR A 236 -1.79 -26.26 -6.35
C TYR A 236 -2.31 -25.25 -7.39
N SER A 237 -3.62 -25.24 -7.57
CA SER A 237 -4.37 -24.18 -8.24
C SER A 237 -5.64 -23.94 -7.44
N ALA A 238 -5.90 -22.69 -7.07
CA ALA A 238 -7.04 -22.30 -6.25
C ALA A 238 -7.88 -21.23 -6.96
N VAL A 239 -9.18 -21.28 -6.71
CA VAL A 239 -10.13 -20.25 -7.14
C VAL A 239 -11.06 -19.90 -5.99
N GLU A 240 -11.20 -18.60 -5.75
CA GLU A 240 -12.22 -18.04 -4.89
C GLU A 240 -13.44 -17.70 -5.75
N LEU A 241 -14.60 -18.15 -5.30
CA LEU A 241 -15.88 -17.98 -5.97
C LEU A 241 -16.79 -17.11 -5.09
N GLU A 242 -17.79 -16.50 -5.71
CA GLU A 242 -18.77 -15.66 -5.00
C GLU A 242 -19.38 -16.33 -3.77
N GLY A 243 -19.67 -15.52 -2.75
CA GLY A 243 -20.21 -15.98 -1.47
C GLY A 243 -19.23 -16.75 -0.58
N GLY A 244 -17.92 -16.46 -0.69
CA GLY A 244 -16.90 -16.96 0.24
C GLY A 244 -16.58 -18.44 0.06
N ARG A 245 -16.63 -18.92 -1.19
CA ARG A 245 -16.43 -20.33 -1.53
C ARG A 245 -15.06 -20.51 -2.16
N VAL A 246 -14.38 -21.61 -1.84
CA VAL A 246 -13.04 -21.87 -2.34
C VAL A 246 -12.95 -23.27 -2.93
N ALA A 247 -12.29 -23.39 -4.08
CA ALA A 247 -11.92 -24.67 -4.67
C ALA A 247 -10.41 -24.71 -4.88
N ILE A 248 -9.76 -25.73 -4.31
CA ILE A 248 -8.31 -25.94 -4.37
C ILE A 248 -8.06 -27.31 -5.01
N ILE A 249 -7.24 -27.32 -6.05
CA ILE A 249 -6.79 -28.54 -6.72
C ILE A 249 -5.28 -28.66 -6.51
N TYR A 250 -4.86 -29.62 -5.70
CA TYR A 250 -3.45 -29.97 -5.54
C TYR A 250 -2.97 -30.80 -6.73
N ARG A 251 -1.79 -30.47 -7.26
CA ARG A 251 -1.10 -31.26 -8.28
C ARG A 251 -0.43 -32.44 -7.59
N LYS A 252 -0.54 -33.64 -8.16
CA LYS A 252 0.25 -34.78 -7.69
C LYS A 252 1.73 -34.44 -7.81
N THR A 253 2.44 -34.44 -6.69
CA THR A 253 3.91 -34.55 -6.70
C THR A 253 4.25 -35.88 -7.36
N VAL A 254 4.92 -35.81 -8.50
CA VAL A 254 5.54 -37.00 -9.12
C VAL A 254 6.73 -37.34 -8.23
N THR A 255 6.52 -38.22 -7.27
CA THR A 255 7.58 -38.92 -6.53
C THR A 255 8.21 -39.99 -7.41
#